data_AF-A0A7W2TJU5-F1
#
_entry.id   AF-A0A7W2TJU5-F1
#
_cell.length_a   1.000
_cell.length_b   1.000
_cell.length_c   1.000
_cell.angle_alpha   90.00
_cell.angle_beta   90.00
_cell.angle_gamma   90.00
#
_symmetry.space_group_name_H-M   'P 1'
#
loop_
_entity.id
_entity.type
_entity.pdbx_description
1 polymer ?
#
loop_
_entity_poly.entity_id
_entity_poly.type
_entity_poly.pdbx_seq_one_letter_code
_entity_poly.pdbx_strand_id
1 'polypeptide(L)'
;MIVSKNKGRVKGFTLLELMISVAVVGILASIAYPSYIDNISRANRSEGQRELLRLASLQEQYFIDHRAYTTDMKKLGASADPYITDSGFYSIDAVVVGVTYTLKATARGTQATNDSSCLTLSVTDSGQKTATSTNCWE
;
A
#
# COMPACT_ATOMS: atom_id res chain seq x y z
N MET A 1 51.28 37.04 33.82
CA MET A 1 50.29 36.00 34.18
C MET A 1 50.02 35.18 32.92
N ILE A 2 50.63 34.00 32.77
CA ILE A 2 50.50 33.17 31.55
C ILE A 2 49.45 32.10 31.82
N VAL A 3 48.31 32.18 31.13
CA VAL A 3 47.25 31.17 31.21
C VAL A 3 47.61 30.01 30.29
N SER A 4 47.96 28.86 30.87
CA SER A 4 48.16 27.61 30.13
C SER A 4 46.80 27.02 29.72
N LYS A 5 46.47 27.09 28.43
CA LYS A 5 45.28 26.44 27.86
C LYS A 5 45.54 24.93 27.72
N ASN A 6 44.89 24.12 28.55
CA ASN A 6 44.91 22.68 28.44
C ASN A 6 44.14 22.25 27.17
N LYS A 7 44.84 21.76 26.15
CA LYS A 7 44.21 21.18 24.95
C LYS A 7 43.66 19.80 25.31
N GLY A 8 42.35 19.69 25.52
CA GLY A 8 41.68 18.39 25.58
C GLY A 8 41.98 17.60 24.31
N ARG A 9 42.53 16.38 24.45
CA ARG A 9 42.78 15.48 23.31
C ARG A 9 41.43 15.14 22.66
N VAL A 10 41.25 15.55 21.41
CA VAL A 10 40.14 15.06 20.57
C VAL A 10 40.36 13.57 20.37
N LYS A 11 39.46 12.74 20.90
CA LYS A 11 39.46 11.30 20.65
C LYS A 11 38.83 11.08 19.26
N GLY A 12 39.61 10.53 18.33
CA GLY A 12 39.11 10.10 17.00
C GLY A 12 38.72 8.63 17.02
N PHE A 13 37.78 8.24 16.16
CA PHE A 13 37.42 6.85 15.89
C PHE A 13 38.53 6.14 15.11
N THR A 14 38.72 4.85 15.36
CA THR A 14 39.66 4.04 14.55
C THR A 14 38.98 3.56 13.28
N LEU A 15 39.76 3.36 12.20
CA LEU A 15 39.23 2.78 10.97
C LEU A 15 38.62 1.38 11.19
N LEU A 16 39.20 0.60 12.10
CA LEU A 16 38.70 -0.72 12.46
C LEU A 16 37.30 -0.66 13.10
N GLU A 17 37.10 0.30 14.01
CA GLU A 17 35.83 0.50 14.70
C GLU A 17 34.73 0.92 13.74
N LEU A 18 35.07 1.73 12.72
CA LEU A 18 34.15 2.08 11.65
C LEU A 18 33.84 0.88 10.75
N MET A 19 34.81 0.05 10.40
CA MET A 19 34.56 -1.17 9.60
C MET A 19 33.63 -2.15 10.31
N ILE A 20 33.84 -2.40 11.61
CA ILE A 20 32.97 -3.28 12.39
C ILE A 20 31.57 -2.69 12.50
N SER A 21 31.47 -1.38 12.75
CA SER A 21 30.18 -0.70 12.84
C SER A 21 29.36 -0.79 11.54
N VAL A 22 30.00 -0.57 10.39
CA VAL A 22 29.35 -0.72 9.07
C VAL A 22 28.96 -2.17 8.80
N ALA A 23 29.79 -3.14 9.20
CA ALA A 23 29.46 -4.56 9.07
C ALA A 23 28.21 -4.93 9.87
N VAL A 24 28.09 -4.48 11.12
CA VAL A 24 26.90 -4.71 11.96
C VAL A 24 25.66 -4.06 11.36
N VAL A 25 25.75 -2.79 10.92
CA VAL A 25 24.63 -2.09 10.28
C VAL A 25 24.20 -2.79 9.00
N GLY A 26 25.14 -3.30 8.19
CA GLY A 26 24.83 -4.06 6.98
C GLY A 26 24.02 -5.34 7.26
N ILE A 27 24.37 -6.07 8.31
CA ILE A 27 23.64 -7.27 8.73
C ILE A 27 22.23 -6.92 9.22
N LEU A 28 22.09 -5.85 10.02
CA LEU A 28 20.77 -5.43 10.50
C LEU A 28 19.89 -4.92 9.36
N ALA A 29 20.46 -4.16 8.42
CA ALA A 29 19.73 -3.59 7.29
C ALA A 29 19.17 -4.69 6.37
N SER A 30 19.90 -5.79 6.14
CA SER A 30 19.44 -6.87 5.27
C SER A 30 18.18 -7.59 5.78
N ILE A 31 17.95 -7.59 7.09
CA ILE A 31 16.77 -8.18 7.72
C ILE A 31 15.66 -7.13 7.90
N ALA A 32 16.01 -5.95 8.38
CA ALA A 32 15.04 -4.91 8.72
C ALA A 32 14.39 -4.27 7.48
N TYR A 33 15.17 -4.05 6.41
CA TYR A 33 14.68 -3.40 5.20
C TYR A 33 13.54 -4.15 4.49
N PRO A 34 13.67 -5.44 4.14
CA PRO A 34 12.57 -6.17 3.49
C PRO A 34 11.32 -6.23 4.38
N SER A 35 11.49 -6.41 5.69
CA SER A 35 10.36 -6.41 6.63
C SER A 35 9.62 -5.07 6.68
N TYR A 36 10.35 -3.96 6.62
CA TYR A 36 9.74 -2.63 6.56
C TYR A 36 8.92 -2.43 5.29
N ILE A 37 9.47 -2.79 4.12
CA ILE A 37 8.76 -2.68 2.84
C ILE A 37 7.48 -3.51 2.84
N ASP A 38 7.53 -4.72 3.37
CA ASP A 38 6.38 -5.63 3.49
C ASP A 38 5.29 -5.07 4.42
N ASN A 39 5.66 -4.37 5.51
CA ASN A 39 4.70 -3.67 6.36
C ASN A 39 3.98 -2.52 5.63
N ILE A 40 4.72 -1.74 4.84
CA ILE A 40 4.13 -0.65 4.03
C ILE A 40 3.21 -1.25 2.96
N SER A 41 3.64 -2.33 2.29
CA SER A 41 2.82 -3.02 1.30
C SER A 41 1.50 -3.52 1.89
N ARG A 42 1.51 -4.10 3.10
CA ARG A 42 0.30 -4.50 3.82
C ARG A 42 -0.61 -3.32 4.17
N ALA A 43 -0.04 -2.21 4.63
CA ALA A 43 -0.82 -1.01 4.94
C ALA A 43 -1.55 -0.47 3.70
N ASN A 44 -0.84 -0.41 2.57
CA ASN A 44 -1.44 -0.02 1.28
C ASN A 44 -2.51 -1.01 0.81
N ARG A 45 -2.31 -2.33 0.99
CA ARG A 45 -3.36 -3.33 0.71
C ARG A 45 -4.61 -3.07 1.55
N SER A 46 -4.45 -2.83 2.85
CA SER A 46 -5.57 -2.55 3.74
C SER A 46 -6.38 -1.33 3.30
N GLU A 47 -5.71 -0.28 2.80
CA GLU A 47 -6.40 0.85 2.16
C GLU A 47 -7.18 0.43 0.91
N GLY A 48 -6.57 -0.29 -0.02
CA GLY A 48 -7.27 -0.77 -1.21
C GLY A 48 -8.48 -1.65 -0.87
N GLN A 49 -8.34 -2.56 0.09
CA GLN A 49 -9.44 -3.40 0.58
C GLN A 49 -10.57 -2.58 1.21
N ARG A 50 -10.25 -1.59 2.05
CA ARG A 50 -11.23 -0.70 2.67
C ARG A 50 -12.00 0.09 1.62
N GLU A 51 -11.31 0.66 0.64
CA GLU A 51 -11.95 1.42 -0.44
C GLU A 51 -12.81 0.55 -1.35
N LEU A 52 -12.40 -0.69 -1.62
CA LEU A 52 -13.23 -1.67 -2.33
C LEU A 52 -14.54 -1.94 -1.60
N LEU A 53 -14.49 -2.17 -0.28
CA LEU A 53 -15.69 -2.42 0.53
C LEU A 53 -16.58 -1.18 0.63
N ARG A 54 -15.99 0.01 0.71
CA ARG A 54 -16.72 1.28 0.67
C ARG A 54 -17.49 1.43 -0.64
N LEU A 55 -16.81 1.21 -1.77
CA LEU A 55 -17.43 1.30 -3.10
C LEU A 55 -18.45 0.19 -3.34
N ALA A 56 -18.26 -1.01 -2.80
CA ALA A 56 -19.24 -2.09 -2.86
C ALA A 56 -20.54 -1.67 -2.16
N SER A 57 -20.45 -1.11 -0.95
CA SER A 57 -21.64 -0.58 -0.26
C SER A 57 -22.35 0.53 -1.06
N LEU A 58 -21.60 1.35 -1.78
CA LEU A 58 -22.15 2.42 -2.61
C LEU A 58 -22.80 1.89 -3.89
N GLN A 59 -22.30 0.79 -4.46
CA GLN A 59 -22.97 0.09 -5.56
C GLN A 59 -24.34 -0.43 -5.11
N GLU A 60 -24.43 -1.04 -3.94
CA GLU A 60 -25.72 -1.48 -3.38
C GLU A 60 -26.69 -0.32 -3.19
N GLN A 61 -26.21 0.80 -2.64
CA GLN A 61 -27.02 2.01 -2.50
C GLN A 61 -27.49 2.54 -3.87
N TYR A 62 -26.58 2.61 -4.84
CA TYR A 62 -26.90 3.07 -6.19
C TYR A 62 -27.93 2.16 -6.86
N PHE A 63 -27.86 0.84 -6.62
CA PHE A 63 -28.84 -0.13 -7.12
C PHE A 63 -30.22 0.07 -6.50
N ILE A 64 -30.33 0.41 -5.22
CA ILE A 64 -31.61 0.72 -4.57
C ILE A 64 -32.28 1.92 -5.25
N ASP A 65 -31.50 2.94 -5.60
CA ASP A 65 -32.01 4.18 -6.17
C ASP A 65 -32.31 4.07 -7.69
N HIS A 66 -31.47 3.36 -8.43
CA HIS A 66 -31.49 3.36 -9.91
C HIS A 66 -31.85 2.01 -10.54
N ARG A 67 -32.01 0.94 -9.73
CA ARG A 67 -32.25 -0.45 -10.16
C ARG A 67 -31.20 -1.00 -11.13
N ALA A 68 -30.00 -0.45 -11.10
CA ALA A 68 -28.86 -0.88 -11.91
C ALA A 68 -27.57 -0.56 -11.17
N TYR A 69 -26.51 -1.34 -11.40
CA TYR A 69 -25.16 -0.99 -10.97
C TYR A 69 -24.51 -0.05 -11.97
N THR A 70 -23.42 0.62 -11.58
CA THR A 70 -22.71 1.55 -12.45
C THR A 70 -21.24 1.20 -12.62
N THR A 71 -20.71 1.42 -13.82
CA THR A 71 -19.26 1.39 -14.06
C THR A 71 -18.61 2.73 -13.73
N ASP A 72 -19.39 3.81 -13.64
CA ASP A 72 -18.88 5.17 -13.43
C ASP A 72 -18.63 5.42 -11.95
N MET A 73 -17.36 5.43 -11.56
CA MET A 73 -16.96 5.64 -10.16
C MET A 73 -17.39 7.00 -9.60
N LYS A 74 -17.57 8.03 -10.45
CA LYS A 74 -18.01 9.36 -9.99
C LYS A 74 -19.45 9.34 -9.48
N LYS A 75 -20.29 8.45 -10.02
CA LYS A 75 -21.66 8.25 -9.51
C LYS A 75 -21.69 7.60 -8.13
N LEU A 76 -20.61 6.93 -7.74
CA LEU A 76 -20.38 6.39 -6.40
C LEU A 76 -19.67 7.40 -5.49
N GLY A 77 -19.54 8.67 -5.90
CA GLY A 77 -18.88 9.71 -5.12
C GLY A 77 -17.35 9.64 -5.14
N ALA A 78 -16.76 8.92 -6.09
CA ALA A 78 -15.31 9.00 -6.31
C ALA A 78 -14.91 10.33 -6.98
N SER A 79 -13.69 10.77 -6.73
CA SER A 79 -13.12 11.98 -7.33
C SER A 79 -12.81 11.84 -8.83
N ALA A 80 -12.55 10.61 -9.29
CA ALA A 80 -12.18 10.27 -10.65
C ALA A 80 -12.70 8.89 -11.03
N ASP A 81 -12.66 8.60 -12.33
CA ASP A 81 -12.99 7.31 -12.92
C ASP A 81 -11.89 6.95 -13.94
N PRO A 82 -11.04 5.93 -13.69
CA PRO A 82 -11.00 5.08 -12.50
C PRO A 82 -10.68 5.85 -11.21
N TYR A 83 -11.18 5.36 -10.08
CA TYR A 83 -10.89 5.94 -8.76
C TYR A 83 -9.47 5.62 -8.35
N ILE A 84 -8.73 6.62 -7.85
CA ILE A 84 -7.39 6.45 -7.31
C ILE A 84 -7.48 6.68 -5.80
N THR A 85 -6.94 5.75 -5.01
CA THR A 85 -6.92 5.89 -3.54
C THR A 85 -6.08 7.10 -3.12
N ASP A 86 -6.30 7.61 -1.90
CA ASP A 86 -5.62 8.81 -1.42
C ASP A 86 -4.09 8.67 -1.41
N SER A 87 -3.59 7.46 -1.09
CA SER A 87 -2.15 7.16 -1.17
C SER A 87 -1.61 7.02 -2.60
N GLY A 88 -2.48 6.91 -3.61
CA GLY A 88 -2.11 6.73 -5.00
C GLY A 88 -1.64 5.32 -5.39
N PHE A 89 -1.61 4.37 -4.45
CA PHE A 89 -1.08 3.02 -4.67
C PHE A 89 -2.08 2.02 -5.25
N TYR A 90 -3.37 2.36 -5.30
CA TYR A 90 -4.38 1.54 -5.97
C TYR A 90 -5.24 2.38 -6.92
N SER A 91 -5.58 1.78 -8.06
CA SER A 91 -6.65 2.26 -8.94
C SER A 91 -7.79 1.27 -8.92
N ILE A 92 -9.00 1.74 -8.64
CA ILE A 92 -10.21 0.95 -8.50
C ILE A 92 -11.17 1.31 -9.64
N ASP A 93 -11.70 0.29 -10.27
CA ASP A 93 -12.69 0.40 -11.34
C ASP A 93 -13.77 -0.67 -11.16
N ALA A 94 -14.96 -0.45 -11.74
CA ALA A 94 -16.04 -1.43 -11.74
C ALA A 94 -16.35 -1.92 -13.14
N VAL A 95 -16.49 -3.24 -13.25
CA VAL A 95 -17.09 -3.90 -14.41
C VAL A 95 -18.49 -4.35 -14.02
N VAL A 96 -19.50 -3.96 -14.80
CA VAL A 96 -20.90 -4.36 -14.59
C VAL A 96 -21.35 -5.24 -15.75
N VAL A 97 -21.96 -6.39 -15.43
CA VAL A 97 -22.51 -7.33 -16.42
C VAL A 97 -23.94 -7.68 -16.02
N GLY A 98 -24.92 -7.03 -16.66
CA GLY A 98 -26.32 -7.19 -16.30
C GLY A 98 -26.61 -6.62 -14.90
N VAL A 99 -26.89 -7.51 -13.95
CA VAL A 99 -27.19 -7.17 -12.54
C VAL A 99 -26.11 -7.67 -11.58
N THR A 100 -24.87 -7.81 -12.06
CA THR A 100 -23.71 -8.14 -11.23
C THR A 100 -22.62 -7.11 -11.45
N TYR A 101 -21.77 -6.92 -10.45
CA TYR A 101 -20.58 -6.08 -10.58
C TYR A 101 -19.35 -6.79 -10.06
N THR A 102 -18.20 -6.36 -10.58
CA THR A 102 -16.89 -6.69 -10.03
C THR A 102 -16.12 -5.39 -9.88
N LEU A 103 -15.84 -5.03 -8.64
CA LEU A 103 -14.90 -3.97 -8.31
C LEU A 103 -13.50 -4.57 -8.29
N LYS A 104 -12.56 -3.93 -8.97
CA LYS A 104 -11.17 -4.39 -9.06
C LYS A 104 -10.21 -3.26 -8.70
N ALA A 105 -9.46 -3.44 -7.63
CA ALA A 105 -8.31 -2.61 -7.28
C ALA A 105 -7.05 -3.18 -7.93
N THR A 106 -6.32 -2.34 -8.66
CA THR A 106 -5.05 -2.67 -9.32
C THR A 106 -3.93 -1.86 -8.68
N ALA A 107 -2.89 -2.56 -8.21
CA ALA A 107 -1.73 -1.94 -7.58
C ALA A 107 -0.97 -1.04 -8.55
N ARG A 108 -0.40 0.05 -8.02
CA ARG A 108 0.34 1.08 -8.77
C ARG A 108 1.65 1.44 -8.10
N GLY A 109 2.56 2.04 -8.87
CA GLY A 109 3.82 2.57 -8.37
C GLY A 109 4.63 1.51 -7.62
N THR A 110 5.15 1.88 -6.45
CA THR A 110 5.96 0.99 -5.61
C THR A 110 5.17 -0.20 -5.06
N GLN A 111 3.84 -0.11 -4.94
CA GLN A 111 3.03 -1.26 -4.51
C GLN A 111 3.08 -2.38 -5.54
N ALA A 112 3.02 -2.05 -6.83
CA ALA A 112 3.09 -3.05 -7.90
C ALA A 112 4.44 -3.78 -7.95
N THR A 113 5.52 -3.11 -7.52
CA THR A 113 6.86 -3.71 -7.48
C THR A 113 7.14 -4.45 -6.18
N ASN A 114 6.71 -3.89 -5.05
CA ASN A 114 7.02 -4.40 -3.71
C ASN A 114 6.07 -5.53 -3.27
N ASP A 115 4.87 -5.59 -3.84
CA ASP A 115 3.86 -6.62 -3.56
C ASP A 115 3.39 -7.30 -4.86
N SER A 116 4.37 -7.83 -5.60
CA SER A 116 4.16 -8.42 -6.92
C SER A 116 3.26 -9.66 -6.91
N SER A 117 3.07 -10.30 -5.75
CA SER A 117 2.10 -11.38 -5.55
C SER A 117 0.65 -10.88 -5.49
N CYS A 118 0.42 -9.63 -5.06
CA CYS A 118 -0.90 -9.05 -4.80
C CYS A 118 -1.19 -7.84 -5.67
N LEU A 119 -1.04 -8.01 -6.99
CA LEU A 119 -1.27 -6.95 -7.96
C LEU A 119 -2.74 -6.54 -8.07
N THR A 120 -3.66 -7.47 -7.86
CA THR A 120 -5.09 -7.19 -7.97
C THR A 120 -5.87 -7.76 -6.80
N LEU A 121 -6.83 -6.96 -6.33
CA LEU A 121 -7.82 -7.30 -5.32
C LEU A 121 -9.20 -7.01 -5.92
N SER A 122 -10.15 -7.91 -5.76
CA SER A 122 -11.49 -7.73 -6.32
C SER A 122 -12.59 -8.15 -5.35
N VAL A 123 -13.74 -7.49 -5.45
CA VAL A 123 -14.97 -7.81 -4.72
C VAL A 123 -16.14 -7.83 -5.71
N THR A 124 -16.98 -8.84 -5.61
CA THR A 124 -18.22 -8.97 -6.39
C THR A 124 -19.46 -8.56 -5.59
N ASP A 125 -20.61 -8.46 -6.26
CA ASP A 125 -21.93 -8.20 -5.64
C ASP A 125 -22.30 -9.21 -4.53
N SER A 126 -21.86 -10.47 -4.67
CA SER A 126 -22.05 -11.50 -3.65
C SER A 126 -21.10 -11.39 -2.44
N GLY A 127 -20.25 -10.37 -2.39
CA GLY A 127 -19.22 -10.20 -1.37
C GLY A 127 -18.03 -11.14 -1.52
N GLN A 128 -17.90 -11.84 -2.65
CA GLN A 128 -16.77 -12.74 -2.91
C GLN A 128 -15.50 -11.90 -3.11
N LYS A 129 -14.53 -12.13 -2.22
CA LYS A 129 -13.21 -11.51 -2.26
C LYS A 129 -12.27 -12.40 -3.05
N THR A 130 -11.66 -11.86 -4.10
CA THR A 130 -10.69 -12.57 -4.92
C THR A 130 -9.44 -11.72 -5.11
N ALA A 131 -8.30 -12.35 -5.32
CA ALA A 131 -7.04 -11.67 -5.54
C ALA A 131 -6.14 -12.51 -6.45
N THR A 132 -5.01 -11.92 -6.87
CA THR A 132 -4.00 -12.63 -7.65
C THR A 132 -3.41 -13.83 -6.89
N SER A 133 -3.16 -13.70 -5.58
CA SER A 133 -2.78 -14.80 -4.70
C SER A 133 -3.71 -14.91 -3.48
N THR A 134 -3.76 -16.09 -2.87
CA THR A 134 -4.74 -16.45 -1.81
C THR A 134 -4.64 -15.58 -0.55
N ASN A 135 -3.45 -15.07 -0.22
CA ASN A 135 -3.14 -14.36 1.03
C ASN A 135 -3.20 -12.82 0.92
N CYS A 136 -3.73 -12.26 -0.17
CA CYS A 136 -3.77 -10.81 -0.35
C CYS A 136 -4.91 -10.12 0.42
N TRP A 137 -5.88 -10.90 0.90
CA TRP A 137 -7.03 -10.45 1.68
C TRP A 137 -6.88 -10.68 3.19
N GLU A 138 -5.72 -11.19 3.62
CA GLU A 138 -5.33 -11.36 5.01
C GLU A 138 -4.70 -10.08 5.60
#